data_AF-A0A1Q7U646-F1
#
_entry.id   AF-A0A1Q7U646-F1
#
_cell.length_a   1.000
_cell.length_b   1.000
_cell.length_c   1.000
_cell.angle_alpha   90.00
_cell.angle_beta   90.00
_cell.angle_gamma   90.00
#
_symmetry.space_group_name_H-M   'P 1'
#
loop_
_entity.id
_entity.type
_entity.pdbx_description
1 polymer ?
#
loop_
_entity_poly.entity_id
_entity_poly.type
_entity_poly.pdbx_seq_one_letter_code
_entity_poly.pdbx_strand_id
1 'polypeptide(L)' 'METAAVVQRMRDQYGILIGTGLDKIRTTTLRIGTMGMTASPHYVLPTLSALELALRDLGYKADPGAGLAAAQEVFANNS' A
#
# COMPACT_ATOMS: atom_id res chain seq x y z
N MET A 1 13.18 -7.84 -3.92
CA MET A 1 12.84 -6.60 -3.20
C MET A 1 12.54 -6.97 -1.77
N GLU A 2 13.21 -6.34 -0.80
CA GLU A 2 12.96 -6.59 0.62
C GLU A 2 11.68 -5.89 1.07
N THR A 3 10.75 -6.63 1.68
CA THR A 3 9.48 -6.07 2.20
C THR A 3 9.71 -4.99 3.26
N ALA A 4 10.76 -5.14 4.08
CA ALA A 4 11.16 -4.12 5.05
C ALA A 4 11.53 -2.78 4.39
N ALA A 5 12.15 -2.80 3.21
CA ALA A 5 12.50 -1.59 2.48
C ALA A 5 11.25 -0.85 1.98
N VAL A 6 10.21 -1.58 1.56
CA VAL A 6 8.91 -0.98 1.19
C VAL A 6 8.26 -0.31 2.40
N VAL A 7 8.22 -1.00 3.54
CA VAL A 7 7.66 -0.46 4.79
C VAL A 7 8.40 0.80 5.23
N GLN A 8 9.74 0.78 5.17
CA GLN A 8 10.56 1.93 5.52
C GLN A 8 10.29 3.10 4.55
N ARG A 9 10.26 2.85 3.24
CA ARG A 9 9.98 3.90 2.26
C ARG A 9 8.60 4.52 2.46
N MET A 10 7.58 3.70 2.70
CA MET A 10 6.21 4.18 2.96
C MET A 10 6.13 5.09 4.18
N ARG A 11 6.85 4.73 5.26
CA ARG A 11 6.93 5.55 6.48
C ARG A 11 7.69 6.85 6.23
N ASP A 12 8.90 6.75 5.70
CA ASP A 12 9.85 7.87 5.68
C ASP A 12 9.46 8.92 4.62
N GLN A 13 8.94 8.49 3.47
CA GLN A 13 8.62 9.38 2.35
C GLN A 13 7.16 9.85 2.35
N TYR A 14 6.23 8.98 2.78
CA TYR A 14 4.79 9.23 2.65
C TYR A 14 4.06 9.34 3.99
N GLY A 15 4.73 9.09 5.12
CA GLY A 15 4.12 9.14 6.44
C GLY A 15 3.09 8.02 6.69
N ILE A 16 3.09 6.96 5.87
CA ILE A 16 2.11 5.87 5.95
C ILE A 16 2.79 4.61 6.51
N LEU A 17 2.26 4.12 7.64
CA LEU A 17 2.75 2.91 8.28
C LEU A 17 1.97 1.68 7.80
N ILE A 18 2.68 0.74 7.20
CA ILE A 18 2.20 -0.62 6.91
C ILE A 18 3.06 -1.66 7.63
N GLY A 19 2.58 -2.91 7.68
CA GLY A 19 3.29 -4.01 8.33
C GLY A 19 3.96 -4.96 7.34
N THR A 20 4.99 -5.66 7.80
CA THR A 20 5.46 -6.89 7.15
C THR A 20 4.56 -8.07 7.53
N GLY A 21 4.76 -9.21 6.87
CA GLY A 21 4.18 -10.49 7.29
C GLY A 21 4.62 -10.91 8.69
N LEU A 22 4.03 -12.00 9.17
CA LEU A 22 4.32 -12.61 10.47
C LEU A 22 5.07 -13.92 10.30
N ASP A 23 5.92 -14.25 11.27
CA ASP A 23 6.65 -15.53 11.31
C ASP A 23 7.27 -15.91 9.95
N LYS A 24 6.90 -17.06 9.38
CA LYS A 24 7.42 -17.60 8.11
C LYS A 24 7.23 -16.69 6.89
N ILE A 25 6.29 -15.74 6.93
CA ILE A 25 5.99 -14.85 5.78
C ILE A 25 6.47 -13.42 6.01
N ARG A 26 7.28 -13.18 7.04
CA ARG A 26 7.78 -11.82 7.39
C ARG A 26 8.45 -11.11 6.22
N THR A 27 9.26 -11.81 5.44
CA THR A 27 10.05 -11.19 4.36
C THR A 27 9.34 -11.17 3.02
N THR A 28 8.23 -11.91 2.86
CA THR A 28 7.57 -12.11 1.56
C THR A 28 6.24 -11.40 1.42
N THR A 29 5.62 -10.98 2.54
CA THR A 29 4.27 -10.42 2.55
C THR A 29 4.25 -9.02 3.17
N LEU A 30 3.40 -8.16 2.63
CA LEU A 30 3.04 -6.87 3.21
C LEU A 30 1.61 -6.94 3.75
N ARG A 31 1.32 -6.20 4.83
CA ARG A 31 0.00 -6.11 5.44
C ARG A 31 -0.43 -4.66 5.54
N ILE A 32 -1.61 -4.37 5.00
CA ILE A 32 -2.28 -3.08 5.13
C ILE A 32 -3.43 -3.26 6.12
N GLY A 33 -3.39 -2.53 7.23
CA GLY A 33 -4.42 -2.60 8.27
C GLY A 33 -5.58 -1.66 7.98
N THR A 34 -6.70 -2.18 7.49
CA THR A 34 -7.94 -1.44 7.27
C THR A 34 -8.93 -1.75 8.40
N MET A 35 -8.92 -0.94 9.46
CA MET A 35 -9.76 -1.15 10.64
C MET A 35 -10.28 0.18 11.19
N GLY A 36 -11.54 0.23 11.62
CA GLY A 36 -12.15 1.45 12.15
C GLY A 36 -12.06 2.61 11.15
N MET A 37 -11.50 3.75 11.59
CA MET A 37 -11.37 4.94 10.74
C MET A 37 -10.54 4.70 9.46
N THR A 38 -9.53 3.81 9.52
CA THR A 38 -8.68 3.52 8.35
C THR A 38 -9.36 2.60 7.34
N ALA A 39 -10.51 1.99 7.69
CA ALA A 39 -11.35 1.24 6.79
C ALA A 39 -12.26 2.15 5.96
N SER A 40 -11.72 3.25 5.43
CA SER A 40 -12.45 4.19 4.58
C SER A 40 -11.62 4.59 3.36
N PRO A 41 -12.28 5.01 2.25
CA PRO A 41 -11.58 5.41 1.03
C PRO A 41 -10.52 6.50 1.28
N HIS A 42 -10.78 7.38 2.25
CA HIS A 42 -9.88 8.47 2.63
C HIS A 42 -8.50 7.99 3.09
N TYR A 43 -8.39 6.81 3.69
CA TYR A 43 -7.10 6.22 4.10
C TYR A 43 -6.60 5.15 3.13
N VAL A 44 -7.51 4.38 2.52
CA VAL A 44 -7.14 3.32 1.59
C VAL A 44 -6.51 3.87 0.31
N LEU A 45 -7.11 4.89 -0.30
CA LEU A 45 -6.63 5.43 -1.58
C LEU A 45 -5.22 6.04 -1.49
N PRO A 46 -4.89 6.90 -0.49
CA PRO A 46 -3.52 7.37 -0.32
C PRO A 46 -2.53 6.25 0.00
N THR A 47 -2.95 5.22 0.76
CA THR A 47 -2.10 4.06 1.06
C THR A 47 -1.72 3.29 -0.20
N LEU A 48 -2.67 3.06 -1.10
CA LEU A 48 -2.41 2.39 -2.38
C LEU A 48 -1.50 3.22 -3.29
N SER A 49 -1.72 4.54 -3.34
CA SER A 49 -0.87 5.45 -4.11
C SER A 49 0.58 5.45 -3.58
N ALA A 50 0.77 5.59 -2.26
CA ALA A 50 2.10 5.53 -1.64
C ALA A 50 2.78 4.18 -1.83
N LEU A 51 2.02 3.07 -1.77
CA LEU A 51 2.55 1.74 -2.03
C LEU A 51 3.07 1.61 -3.46
N GLU A 52 2.30 2.05 -4.45
CA GLU A 52 2.73 2.02 -5.85
C GLU A 52 4.04 2.78 -6.06
N LEU A 53 4.14 4.00 -5.52
CA LEU A 53 5.34 4.82 -5.62
C LEU A 53 6.52 4.17 -4.89
N ALA A 54 6.32 3.64 -3.69
CA ALA A 54 7.38 2.96 -2.94
C ALA A 54 7.90 1.70 -3.68
N LEU A 55 7.01 0.93 -4.31
CA LEU A 55 7.37 -0.22 -5.13
C LEU A 55 8.21 0.21 -6.35
N ARG A 56 7.78 1.27 -7.04
CA ARG A 56 8.47 1.83 -8.21
C ARG A 56 9.86 2.32 -7.88
N ASP A 57 9.99 3.06 -6.78
CA ASP A 57 11.28 3.56 -6.33
C ASP A 57 12.28 2.44 -5.99
N LEU A 58 11.77 1.26 -5.63
CA LEU A 58 12.57 0.07 -5.34
C LEU A 58 12.75 -0.83 -6.58
N GLY A 59 12.40 -0.34 -7.77
CA GLY A 59 12.63 -0.99 -9.06
C GLY A 59 11.54 -1.94 -9.51
N TYR A 60 10.40 -2.00 -8.81
CA TYR A 60 9.25 -2.79 -9.27
C TYR A 60 8.50 -2.06 -10.38
N LYS A 61 8.27 -2.75 -11.50
CA LYS A 61 7.51 -2.21 -12.63
C LYS A 61 6.05 -2.58 -12.45
N ALA A 62 5.23 -1.59 -12.09
CA ALA A 62 3.78 -1.66 -12.11
C ALA A 62 3.24 -0.62 -13.09
N ASP A 63 2.10 -0.92 -13.71
CA ASP A 63 1.39 0.05 -14.56
C ASP A 63 0.96 1.26 -13.72
N PRO A 64 1.27 2.50 -14.16
CA PRO A 64 1.00 3.70 -13.38
C PRO A 64 -0.48 3.82 -13.03
N GLY A 65 -0.79 3.97 -11.76
CA GLY A 65 -2.14 4.23 -11.26
C GLY A 65 -3.12 3.06 -11.41
N ALA A 66 -2.72 1.90 -11.92
CA ALA A 66 -3.64 0.79 -12.18
C ALA A 66 -4.35 0.33 -10.90
N GLY A 67 -3.61 0.19 -9.79
CA GLY A 67 -4.18 -0.20 -8.50
C GLY A 67 -5.06 0.88 -7.89
N LEU A 68 -4.69 2.15 -8.04
CA LEU A 68 -5.46 3.28 -7.53
C LEU A 68 -6.78 3.44 -8.29
N ALA A 69 -6.75 3.37 -9.63
CA ALA A 69 -7.92 3.48 -10.48
C ALA A 69 -8.93 2.36 -10.18
N ALA A 70 -8.47 1.11 -10.07
CA ALA A 70 -9.31 -0.01 -9.71
C ALA A 70 -9.98 0.18 -8.33
N ALA A 71 -9.25 0.68 -7.33
CA ALA A 71 -9.82 0.95 -6.01
C ALA A 71 -10.85 2.10 -6.05
N GLN A 72 -10.59 3.17 -6.80
CA GLN A 72 -11.51 4.28 -6.97
C GLN A 72 -12.82 3.84 -7.62
N GLU A 73 -12.76 2.99 -8.65
CA GLU A 73 -13.94 2.43 -9.31
C GLU A 73 -14.78 1.59 -8.34
N VAL A 74 -14.15 0.73 -7.54
CA VAL A 74 -14.84 -0.07 -6.51
C VAL A 74 -15.54 0.82 -5.49
N PHE A 75 -14.92 1.90 -5.03
CA PHE A 75 -15.56 2.80 -4.08
C PHE A 75 -16.67 3.63 -4.72
N ALA A 76 -16.50 4.10 -5.96
CA ALA A 76 -17.53 4.84 -6.67
C ALA A 76 -18.80 4.01 -6.95
N ASN A 77 -18.63 2.71 -7.26
CA ASN A 77 -19.75 1.81 -7.55
C ASN A 77 -20.45 1.26 -6.31
N ASN A 78 -19.82 1.33 -5.13
CA ASN A 78 -20.39 0.88 -3.85
C ASN A 78 -20.79 2.06 -2.93
N SER A 79 -20.91 3.27 -3.49
CA SER A 79 -21.36 4.48 -2.79
C SER A 79 -22.87 4.69 -2.91
#